data_AF-A0A3B9VNP0-F1
#
_entry.id   AF-A0A3B9VNP0-F1
#
_cell.length_a   1.000
_cell.length_b   1.000
_cell.length_c   1.000
_cell.angle_alpha   90.00
_cell.angle_beta   90.00
_cell.angle_gamma   90.00
#
_symmetry.space_group_name_H-M   'P 1'
#
loop_
_entity.id
_entity.type
_entity.pdbx_description
1 polymer ?
#
loop_
_entity_poly.entity_id
_entity_poly.type
_entity_poly.pdbx_seq_one_letter_code
_entity_poly.pdbx_strand_id
1 'polypeptide(L)' 'MSVFDSLVGQSEVVERLKSATSAATSGSTTQEMVHSWLFVGPAGSGRSNAAVAFAAALVCSQ' A
#
# COMPACT_ATOMS: atom_id res chain seq x y z
N MET A 1 10.89 8.20 -7.14
CA MET A 1 9.48 8.62 -6.98
C MET A 1 8.69 7.37 -6.67
N SER A 2 8.01 7.31 -5.53
CA SER A 2 7.20 6.17 -5.14
C SER A 2 5.80 6.31 -5.75
N VAL A 3 5.15 5.18 -6.08
CA VAL A 3 3.73 5.18 -6.50
C VAL A 3 2.81 5.80 -5.44
N PHE A 4 3.24 5.81 -4.17
CA PHE A 4 2.52 6.44 -3.05
C PHE A 4 2.62 7.97 -3.00
N ASP A 5 3.54 8.60 -3.76
CA ASP A 5 3.69 10.06 -3.78
C ASP A 5 2.45 10.76 -4.38
N SER A 6 1.60 10.00 -5.08
CA SER A 6 0.30 10.47 -5.59
C SER A 6 -0.81 10.54 -4.53
N LEU A 7 -0.61 9.94 -3.36
CA LEU A 7 -1.57 9.94 -2.26
C LEU A 7 -1.33 11.17 -1.37
N VAL A 8 -2.29 12.08 -1.37
CA VAL A 8 -2.22 13.29 -0.55
C VAL A 8 -2.68 13.00 0.88
N GLY A 9 -1.80 13.27 1.85
CA GLY A 9 -2.05 12.99 3.27
C GLY A 9 -1.94 11.50 3.60
N GLN A 10 -2.50 11.08 4.73
CA GLN A 10 -2.62 9.67 5.13
C GLN A 10 -1.26 8.95 5.30
N SER A 11 -0.28 9.62 5.92
CA SER A 11 1.08 9.11 6.13
C SER A 11 1.11 7.74 6.80
N GLU A 12 0.26 7.51 7.81
CA GLU A 12 0.15 6.22 8.50
C GLU A 12 -0.27 5.09 7.55
N VAL A 13 -1.18 5.35 6.61
CA VAL A 13 -1.60 4.37 5.60
C VAL A 13 -0.44 4.10 4.66
N VAL A 14 0.24 5.14 4.18
CA VAL A 14 1.38 4.99 3.27
C VAL A 14 2.51 4.17 3.91
N GLU A 15 2.83 4.39 5.18
CA GLU A 15 3.84 3.61 5.90
C GLU A 15 3.46 2.14 6.01
N ARG A 16 2.22 1.82 6.38
CA ARG A 16 1.73 0.42 6.44
C ARG A 16 1.83 -0.28 5.09
N LEU A 17 1.43 0.39 4.01
CA LEU A 17 1.48 -0.18 2.67
C LEU A 17 2.93 -0.41 2.22
N LYS A 18 3.85 0.52 2.52
CA LYS A 18 5.29 0.37 2.23
C LYS A 18 5.91 -0.82 2.98
N SER A 19 5.60 -0.96 4.26
CA SER A 19 6.06 -2.08 5.08
C SER A 19 5.56 -3.42 4.52
N ALA A 20 4.26 -3.52 4.21
CA ALA A 20 3.67 -4.70 3.60
C ALA A 20 4.29 -5.05 2.22
N THR A 21 4.52 -4.06 1.36
CA THR A 21 5.19 -4.28 0.07
C THR A 21 6.63 -4.78 0.28
N SER A 22 7.38 -4.16 1.19
CA SER A 22 8.77 -4.53 1.48
C SER A 22 8.84 -5.97 2.01
N ALA A 23 7.94 -6.34 2.90
CA ALA A 23 7.78 -7.71 3.38
C ALA A 23 7.49 -8.71 2.25
N ALA A 24 6.57 -8.36 1.34
CA ALA A 24 6.21 -9.19 0.20
C ALA A 24 7.38 -9.42 -0.76
N THR A 25 8.19 -8.39 -1.02
CA THR A 25 9.35 -8.48 -1.94
C THR A 25 10.56 -9.16 -1.33
N SER A 26 10.72 -9.10 0.00
CA SER A 26 11.89 -9.65 0.69
C SER A 26 11.90 -11.19 0.75
N GLY A 27 10.77 -11.85 0.46
CA GLY A 27 10.62 -13.30 0.62
C GLY A 27 10.73 -13.79 2.07
N SER A 28 10.74 -12.86 3.03
CA SER A 28 10.79 -13.14 4.47
C SER A 28 9.38 -13.40 4.98
N THR A 29 9.20 -14.48 5.75
CA THR A 29 7.92 -14.81 6.41
C THR A 29 7.64 -13.89 7.58
N THR A 30 7.44 -12.61 7.30
CA THR A 30 6.99 -11.60 8.27
C THR A 30 5.45 -11.56 8.29
N GLN A 31 4.88 -11.08 9.39
CA GLN A 31 3.42 -10.89 9.52
C GLN A 31 2.94 -9.53 8.98
N GLU A 32 3.81 -8.76 8.31
CA GLU A 32 3.46 -7.43 7.80
C GLU A 32 2.62 -7.51 6.51
N MET A 33 2.83 -8.54 5.69
CA MET A 33 1.99 -8.80 4.51
C MET A 33 0.93 -9.86 4.85
N VAL A 34 -0.32 -9.41 5.01
CA VAL A 34 -1.47 -10.28 5.29
C VAL A 34 -2.16 -10.75 4.01
N HIS A 35 -2.89 -11.86 4.10
CA HIS A 35 -3.58 -12.48 2.95
C HIS A 35 -4.68 -11.61 2.33
N SER A 36 -5.28 -10.69 3.10
CA SER A 36 -6.40 -9.86 2.63
C SER A 36 -6.38 -8.45 3.22
N TRP A 37 -6.84 -7.48 2.43
CA TRP A 37 -6.84 -6.05 2.77
C TRP A 37 -8.22 -5.43 2.53
N LEU A 38 -8.64 -4.53 3.42
CA LEU A 38 -9.89 -3.79 3.33
C LEU A 38 -9.63 -2.28 3.40
N PHE A 39 -10.06 -1.53 2.39
CA PHE A 39 -9.88 -0.08 2.29
C PHE A 39 -11.19 0.67 2.58
N VAL A 40 -11.24 1.42 3.68
CA VAL A 40 -12.44 2.12 4.20
C VAL A 40 -12.19 3.61 4.43
N GLY A 41 -13.27 4.39 4.54
CA GLY A 41 -13.22 5.86 4.61
C GLY A 41 -14.35 6.57 3.84
N PRO A 42 -14.53 7.88 4.03
CA PRO A 42 -15.63 8.66 3.45
C PRO A 42 -15.51 8.80 1.93
N ALA A 43 -16.58 9.26 1.27
CA ALA A 43 -16.55 9.59 -0.15
C ALA A 43 -15.44 10.61 -0.43
N GLY A 44 -14.64 10.38 -1.48
CA GLY A 44 -13.53 11.27 -1.87
C GLY A 44 -12.22 11.11 -1.08
N SER A 45 -12.14 10.21 -0.08
CA SER A 45 -10.90 10.01 0.72
C SER A 45 -9.73 9.34 -0.02
N GLY A 46 -9.90 8.92 -1.27
CA GLY A 46 -8.83 8.30 -2.05
C GLY A 46 -8.63 6.80 -1.80
N ARG A 47 -9.58 6.09 -1.18
CA ARG A 47 -9.51 4.64 -0.91
C ARG A 47 -9.14 3.79 -2.11
N SER A 48 -9.81 4.02 -3.24
CA SER A 48 -9.55 3.30 -4.49
C SER A 48 -8.16 3.61 -5.03
N ASN A 49 -7.69 4.86 -4.93
CA ASN A 49 -6.35 5.25 -5.36
C ASN A 49 -5.29 4.60 -4.48
N ALA A 50 -5.51 4.51 -3.17
CA ALA A 50 -4.60 3.82 -2.24
C ALA A 50 -4.50 2.32 -2.57
N ALA A 51 -5.63 1.66 -2.88
CA ALA A 51 -5.64 0.26 -3.32
C ALA A 51 -4.90 0.06 -4.65
N VAL A 52 -5.10 0.96 -5.63
CA VAL A 52 -4.39 0.92 -6.91
C VAL A 52 -2.88 1.13 -6.73
N ALA A 53 -2.47 2.11 -5.91
CA ALA A 53 -1.07 2.36 -5.62
C ALA A 53 -0.42 1.17 -4.90
N PHE A 54 -1.13 0.53 -3.97
CA PHE A 54 -0.65 -0.68 -3.30
C PHE A 54 -0.48 -1.85 -4.27
N ALA A 55 -1.46 -2.09 -5.15
CA ALA A 55 -1.36 -3.13 -6.18
C ALA A 55 -0.19 -2.87 -7.13
N ALA A 56 0.01 -1.62 -7.57
CA ALA A 56 1.15 -1.24 -8.39
C ALA A 56 2.48 -1.50 -7.67
N ALA A 57 2.58 -1.15 -6.38
CA ALA A 57 3.78 -1.40 -5.58
C ALA A 57 4.12 -2.89 -5.44
N LEU A 58 3.11 -3.78 -5.46
CA LEU A 58 3.31 -5.23 -5.35
C LEU A 58 3.68 -5.91 -6.67
N VAL A 59 3.18 -5.40 -7.81
CA VAL A 59 3.24 -6.11 -9.10
C VAL A 59 4.21 -5.46 -10.08
N CYS A 60 4.42 -4.15 -10.00
CA CYS A 60 5.34 -3.45 -10.88
C CYS A 60 6.76 -3.47 -10.29
N SER A 61 7.76 -3.72 -11.15
CA SER A 61 9.16 -3.47 -10.80
C SER A 61 9.37 -1.98 -10.58
N GLN A 62 9.99 -1.61 -9.45
CA GLN A 62 10.42 -0.23 -9.19
C GLN A 62 11.57 0.20 -10.09
#